data_AF-A0A2K4AE56-F1
#
_entry.id   AF-A0A2K4AE56-F1
#
_cell.length_a   1.000
_cell.length_b   1.000
_cell.length_c   1.000
_cell.angle_alpha   90.00
_cell.angle_beta   90.00
_cell.angle_gamma   90.00
#
_symmetry.space_group_name_H-M   'P 1'
#
loop_
_entity.id
_entity.type
_entity.pdbx_description
1 polymer ?
#
loop_
_entity_poly.entity_id
_entity_poly.type
_entity_poly.pdbx_seq_one_letter_code
_entity_poly.pdbx_strand_id
1 'polypeptide(L)'
;MSELKITRLADINNMTLTEFYYRMYALSFDVLKKEHDLYKLAFAIRDAAVTKNIGTEKKPKEVYRFKSVKDILDYEYNYKRLLQGKSIVFKHEVEEISPEQNALLKVIAEINQQAQR
;
A
#
# COMPACT_ATOMS: atom_id res chain seq x y z
N MET A 1 -13.05 -17.44 11.57
CA MET A 1 -13.50 -16.42 12.54
C MET A 1 -13.36 -15.08 11.84
N SER A 2 -14.45 -14.31 11.67
CA SER A 2 -14.47 -13.18 10.71
C SER A 2 -13.48 -12.07 11.12
N GLU A 3 -12.95 -11.34 10.14
CA GLU A 3 -12.08 -10.17 10.37
C GLU A 3 -12.70 -9.14 11.33
N LEU A 4 -14.03 -9.14 11.44
CA LEU A 4 -14.83 -8.33 12.37
C LEU A 4 -14.81 -8.84 13.82
N LYS A 5 -14.02 -9.88 14.12
CA LYS A 5 -13.88 -10.53 15.44
C LYS A 5 -15.22 -11.07 15.97
N ILE A 6 -16.11 -11.50 15.06
CA ILE A 6 -17.40 -12.09 15.42
C ILE A 6 -17.29 -13.60 15.25
N THR A 7 -17.60 -14.31 16.33
CA THR A 7 -17.41 -15.75 16.45
C THR A 7 -18.72 -16.53 16.41
N ARG A 8 -19.85 -15.88 16.73
CA ARG A 8 -21.19 -16.50 16.76
C ARG A 8 -22.02 -16.06 15.56
N LEU A 9 -22.63 -17.00 14.86
CA LEU A 9 -23.48 -16.73 13.70
C LEU A 9 -24.74 -15.92 14.07
N ALA A 10 -25.30 -16.15 15.26
CA ALA A 10 -26.45 -15.39 15.74
C ALA A 10 -26.16 -13.89 15.86
N ASP A 11 -24.94 -13.51 16.27
CA ASP A 11 -24.54 -12.11 16.35
C ASP A 11 -24.40 -11.47 14.96
N ILE A 12 -24.04 -12.26 13.94
CA ILE A 12 -23.96 -11.80 12.55
C ILE A 12 -25.38 -11.55 12.03
N ASN A 13 -26.29 -12.50 12.24
CA ASN A 13 -27.66 -12.43 11.72
C ASN A 13 -28.49 -11.32 12.37
N ASN A 14 -28.19 -10.97 13.62
CA ASN A 14 -28.90 -9.92 14.37
C ASN A 14 -28.25 -8.53 14.25
N MET A 15 -27.16 -8.39 13.48
CA MET A 15 -26.44 -7.13 13.38
C MET A 15 -27.24 -6.11 12.56
N THR A 16 -27.35 -4.90 13.10
CA THR A 16 -27.91 -3.77 12.35
C THR A 16 -26.91 -3.29 11.29
N LEU A 17 -27.41 -2.67 10.22
CA LEU A 17 -26.56 -2.04 9.19
C LEU A 17 -25.60 -1.01 9.81
N THR A 18 -26.07 -0.24 10.80
CA THR A 18 -25.26 0.77 11.49
C THR A 18 -24.11 0.15 12.26
N GLU A 19 -24.36 -0.90 13.03
CA GLU A 19 -23.30 -1.64 13.74
C GLU A 19 -22.30 -2.25 12.78
N PHE A 20 -22.78 -2.79 11.66
CA PHE A 20 -21.92 -3.29 10.60
C PHE A 20 -20.97 -2.20 10.08
N TYR A 21 -21.50 -1.01 9.75
CA TYR A 21 -20.67 0.09 9.27
C TYR A 21 -19.63 0.55 10.29
N TYR A 22 -20.00 0.69 11.58
CA TYR A 22 -19.02 1.05 12.61
C TYR A 22 -17.92 0.00 12.76
N ARG A 23 -18.25 -1.28 12.65
CA ARG A 23 -17.29 -2.37 12.72
C ARG A 23 -16.36 -2.40 11.50
N MET A 24 -16.90 -2.20 10.29
CA MET A 24 -16.11 -2.07 9.07
C MET A 24 -15.16 -0.86 9.14
N TYR A 25 -15.64 0.23 9.72
CA TYR A 25 -14.84 1.42 9.93
C TYR A 25 -13.68 1.14 10.88
N ALA A 26 -13.95 0.55 12.05
CA ALA A 26 -12.91 0.14 13.00
C ALA A 26 -11.91 -0.86 12.38
N LEU A 27 -12.40 -1.83 11.61
CA LEU A 27 -11.54 -2.78 10.88
C LEU A 27 -10.60 -2.06 9.92
N SER A 28 -11.04 -0.99 9.26
CA SER A 28 -10.21 -0.23 8.33
C SER A 28 -9.00 0.43 9.04
N PHE A 29 -9.18 0.92 10.28
CA PHE A 29 -8.06 1.42 11.08
C PHE A 29 -7.12 0.30 11.57
N ASP A 30 -7.69 -0.85 11.96
CA ASP A 30 -6.90 -2.04 12.34
C ASP A 30 -6.03 -2.50 11.16
N VAL A 31 -6.58 -2.52 9.95
CA VAL A 31 -5.85 -2.85 8.71
C VAL A 31 -4.72 -1.83 8.46
N LEU A 32 -5.01 -0.52 8.51
CA LEU A 32 -3.99 0.52 8.31
C LEU A 32 -2.81 0.37 9.29
N LYS A 33 -3.10 0.09 10.56
CA LYS A 33 -2.08 -0.14 11.59
C LYS A 33 -1.24 -1.38 11.29
N LYS A 34 -1.88 -2.50 10.97
CA LYS A 34 -1.18 -3.75 10.63
C LYS A 34 -0.27 -3.59 9.43
N GLU A 35 -0.74 -2.97 8.35
CA GLU A 35 0.06 -2.71 7.16
C GLU A 35 1.28 -1.85 7.48
N HIS A 36 1.08 -0.76 8.23
CA HIS A 36 2.18 0.11 8.64
C HIS A 36 3.23 -0.62 9.51
N ASP A 37 2.79 -1.42 10.47
CA ASP A 37 3.68 -2.19 11.34
C ASP A 37 4.43 -3.28 10.55
N LEU A 38 3.78 -3.92 9.57
CA LEU A 38 4.40 -4.87 8.65
C LEU A 38 5.50 -4.22 7.83
N TYR A 39 5.24 -3.05 7.23
CA TYR A 39 6.27 -2.31 6.50
C TYR A 39 7.40 -1.86 7.43
N LYS A 40 7.11 -1.39 8.65
CA LYS A 40 8.16 -1.06 9.63
C LYS A 40 9.05 -2.26 9.92
N LEU A 41 8.46 -3.44 10.11
CA LEU A 41 9.22 -4.67 10.32
C LEU A 41 10.07 -5.02 9.11
N ALA A 42 9.52 -4.94 7.89
CA ALA A 42 10.27 -5.20 6.66
C ALA A 42 11.48 -4.27 6.49
N PHE A 43 11.31 -2.98 6.78
CA PHE A 43 12.42 -2.01 6.78
C PHE A 43 13.44 -2.30 7.88
N ALA A 44 12.99 -2.67 9.09
CA ALA A 44 13.89 -3.06 10.18
C ALA A 44 14.71 -4.31 9.82
N ILE A 45 14.10 -5.33 9.21
CA ILE A 45 14.79 -6.53 8.72
C ILE A 45 15.81 -6.16 7.64
N ARG A 46 15.43 -5.30 6.69
CA ARG A 46 16.34 -4.79 5.65
C ARG A 46 17.54 -4.10 6.27
N ASP A 47 17.31 -3.14 7.16
CA ASP A 47 18.37 -2.33 7.76
C ASP A 47 19.28 -3.21 8.64
N ALA A 48 18.73 -4.21 9.34
CA ALA A 48 19.51 -5.22 10.07
C ALA A 48 20.36 -6.10 9.13
N ALA A 49 19.82 -6.53 7.99
CA ALA A 49 20.56 -7.31 6.99
C ALA A 49 21.74 -6.53 6.38
N VAL A 50 21.64 -5.19 6.29
CA VAL A 50 22.69 -4.32 5.76
C VAL A 50 23.87 -4.16 6.76
N THR A 51 23.71 -4.52 8.03
CA THR A 51 24.78 -4.44 9.05
C THR A 51 25.80 -5.59 9.00
N LYS A 52 26.55 -5.72 7.89
CA LYS A 52 27.98 -6.15 7.87
C LYS A 52 28.54 -6.08 6.43
N ASN A 53 28.94 -4.89 5.97
CA ASN A 53 29.94 -4.79 4.89
C ASN A 53 30.81 -3.53 5.08
N ILE A 54 31.71 -3.60 6.06
CA ILE A 54 32.85 -2.68 6.16
C ILE A 54 33.90 -3.23 5.17
N GLY A 55 33.78 -2.93 3.88
CA GLY A 55 34.57 -3.62 2.84
C GLY A 55 34.76 -2.84 1.54
N THR A 56 35.68 -1.88 1.58
CA THR A 56 36.54 -1.29 0.51
C THR A 56 35.94 -0.79 -0.83
N GLU A 57 36.60 0.25 -1.35
CA GLU A 57 36.25 1.29 -2.35
C GLU A 57 35.76 0.87 -3.75
N LYS A 58 35.49 -0.41 -4.05
CA LYS A 58 35.15 -0.89 -5.41
C LYS A 58 33.87 -1.75 -5.49
N LYS A 59 32.78 -1.34 -4.85
CA LYS A 59 31.49 -2.06 -4.92
C LYS A 59 30.31 -1.12 -5.27
N PRO A 60 29.43 -1.49 -6.21
CA PRO A 60 28.36 -0.64 -6.70
C PRO A 60 27.37 -0.34 -5.56
N LYS A 61 26.98 0.93 -5.43
CA LYS A 61 25.94 1.35 -4.48
C LYS A 61 24.58 0.99 -5.07
N GLU A 62 24.07 -0.19 -4.75
CA GLU A 62 22.66 -0.49 -4.96
C GLU A 62 21.85 0.44 -4.05
N VAL A 63 21.19 1.44 -4.63
CA VAL A 63 20.34 2.37 -3.91
C VAL A 63 18.92 1.81 -3.90
N TYR A 64 18.37 1.56 -2.70
CA TYR A 64 16.98 1.13 -2.57
C TYR A 64 16.01 2.21 -3.06
N ARG A 65 14.97 1.81 -3.83
CA ARG A 65 13.92 2.71 -4.36
C ARG A 65 13.16 3.45 -3.25
N PHE A 66 12.92 2.79 -2.11
CA PHE A 66 12.21 3.35 -0.96
C PHE A 66 13.15 3.52 0.22
N LYS A 67 13.17 4.72 0.79
CA LYS A 67 14.04 5.06 1.92
C LYS A 67 13.37 4.73 3.23
N SER A 68 12.05 4.93 3.32
CA SER A 68 11.26 4.74 4.53
C SER A 68 9.87 4.16 4.24
N VAL A 69 9.20 3.67 5.29
CA VAL A 69 7.80 3.22 5.23
C VAL A 69 6.87 4.29 4.68
N LYS A 70 7.11 5.56 5.03
CA LYS A 70 6.31 6.71 4.59
C LYS A 70 6.33 6.88 3.07
N ASP A 71 7.35 6.36 2.38
CA ASP A 71 7.44 6.41 0.91
C ASP A 71 6.44 5.47 0.25
N ILE A 72 5.99 4.44 0.96
CA ILE A 72 5.03 3.43 0.47
C ILE A 72 3.64 3.70 1.04
N LEU A 73 3.54 3.82 2.37
CA LEU A 73 2.30 4.00 3.11
C LEU A 73 2.44 5.14 4.11
N ASP A 74 1.85 6.28 3.78
CA ASP A 74 1.79 7.43 4.69
C ASP A 74 0.65 7.22 5.70
N TYR A 75 1.02 6.86 6.93
CA TYR A 75 0.06 6.52 7.98
C TYR A 75 -0.85 7.70 8.34
N GLU A 76 -0.29 8.89 8.54
CA GLU A 76 -1.06 10.07 8.95
C GLU A 76 -2.01 10.53 7.85
N TYR A 77 -1.54 10.50 6.60
CA TYR A 77 -2.36 10.82 5.44
C TYR A 77 -3.54 9.85 5.33
N ASN A 78 -3.29 8.54 5.42
CA ASN A 78 -4.33 7.53 5.34
C ASN A 78 -5.27 7.53 6.54
N TYR A 79 -4.79 7.84 7.74
CA TYR A 79 -5.63 8.02 8.92
C TYR A 79 -6.67 9.13 8.71
N LYS A 80 -6.25 10.27 8.17
CA LYS A 80 -7.16 11.38 7.82
C LYS A 80 -8.12 11.02 6.69
N ARG A 81 -7.71 10.19 5.73
CA ARG A 81 -8.59 9.69 4.66
C ARG A 81 -9.67 8.76 5.22
N LEU A 82 -9.30 7.85 6.10
CA LEU A 82 -10.26 6.99 6.79
C LEU A 82 -11.28 7.84 7.57
N LEU A 83 -10.83 8.90 8.26
CA LEU A 83 -11.73 9.87 8.91
C LEU A 83 -12.76 10.51 7.97
N GLN A 84 -12.47 10.59 6.68
CA GLN A 84 -13.35 11.12 5.64
C GLN A 84 -14.18 10.03 4.94
N GLY A 85 -14.12 8.78 5.41
CA GLY A 85 -14.77 7.64 4.76
C GLY A 85 -14.10 7.21 3.44
N LYS A 86 -12.88 7.66 3.17
CA LYS A 86 -12.11 7.30 1.97
C LYS A 86 -11.26 6.06 2.25
N SER A 87 -10.98 5.28 1.20
CA SER A 87 -10.09 4.13 1.26
C SER A 87 -8.63 4.51 1.51
N ILE A 88 -7.89 3.53 2.03
CA ILE A 88 -6.42 3.54 2.13
C ILE A 88 -5.85 3.61 0.72
N VAL A 89 -4.80 4.42 0.53
CA VAL A 89 -4.07 4.58 -0.72
C VAL A 89 -2.58 4.41 -0.47
N PHE A 90 -1.93 3.65 -1.34
CA PHE A 90 -0.48 3.50 -1.35
C PHE A 90 0.14 4.49 -2.34
N LYS A 91 1.30 5.06 -1.99
CA LYS A 91 1.94 6.09 -2.82
C LYS A 91 2.33 5.60 -4.21
N HIS A 92 2.43 4.29 -4.45
CA HIS A 92 2.80 3.73 -5.76
C HIS A 92 1.61 3.34 -6.63
N GLU A 93 0.39 3.40 -6.10
CA GLU A 93 -0.81 3.35 -6.94
C GLU A 93 -1.03 4.69 -7.69
N VAL A 94 -0.24 5.71 -7.35
CA VAL A 94 -0.27 7.05 -7.96
C VAL A 94 1.10 7.36 -8.58
N GLU A 95 1.70 6.45 -9.34
CA GLU A 95 2.59 6.93 -10.40
C GLU A 95 1.69 7.57 -11.47
N GLU A 96 1.48 8.88 -11.36
CA GLU A 96 0.97 9.67 -12.48
C GLU A 96 1.89 9.40 -13.66
N ILE A 97 1.36 8.71 -14.67
CA ILE A 97 2.03 8.53 -15.96
C ILE A 97 2.43 9.93 -16.41
N SER A 98 3.72 10.20 -16.54
CA SER A 98 4.17 11.53 -16.99
C SER A 98 3.51 11.82 -18.34
N PRO A 99 3.24 13.09 -18.70
CA PRO A 99 2.66 13.43 -20.00
C PRO A 99 3.42 12.78 -21.17
N GLU A 100 4.73 12.63 -21.02
CA GLU A 100 5.64 11.99 -21.99
C GLU A 100 5.43 10.46 -22.06
N GLN A 101 5.27 9.79 -20.92
CA GLN A 101 4.96 8.36 -20.87
C GLN A 101 3.57 8.05 -21.47
N ASN A 102 2.59 8.94 -21.24
CA ASN A 102 1.26 8.85 -21.85
C ASN A 102 1.30 9.01 -23.37
N ALA A 103 2.16 9.90 -23.88
CA ALA A 103 2.36 10.08 -25.32
C ALA A 103 2.98 8.83 -25.96
N LEU A 104 4.01 8.25 -25.34
CA LEU A 104 4.65 7.01 -25.81
C LEU A 104 3.67 5.83 -25.83
N LEU A 105 2.84 5.67 -24.78
CA LEU A 105 1.83 4.62 -24.71
C LEU A 105 0.76 4.75 -25.81
N LYS A 106 0.36 5.98 -26.17
CA LYS A 106 -0.56 6.23 -27.30
C LYS A 106 0.05 5.81 -28.62
N VAL A 107 1.30 6.16 -28.88
CA VAL A 107 2.02 5.77 -30.11
C VAL A 107 2.14 4.24 -30.21
N ILE A 108 2.48 3.56 -29.11
CA ILE A 108 2.56 2.09 -29.07
C ILE A 108 1.19 1.45 -29.36
N ALA A 109 0.11 2.01 -28.81
CA ALA A 109 -1.24 1.53 -29.06
C ALA A 109 -1.65 1.67 -30.54
N GLU A 110 -1.31 2.79 -31.19
CA GLU A 110 -1.55 3.01 -32.62
C GLU A 110 -0.78 2.02 -33.50
N ILE A 111 0.49 1.76 -33.18
CA ILE A 111 1.31 0.77 -33.90
C ILE A 111 0.71 -0.63 -33.78
N ASN A 112 0.26 -1.03 -32.59
CA ASN A 112 -0.35 -2.35 -32.38
C ASN A 112 -1.68 -2.51 -33.14
N GLN A 113 -2.48 -1.45 -33.27
CA GLN A 113 -3.70 -1.47 -34.07
C GLN A 113 -3.42 -1.58 -35.58
N GLN A 114 -2.31 -1.01 -36.05
CA GLN A 114 -1.89 -1.12 -37.44
C GLN A 114 -1.27 -2.49 -37.76
N ALA A 115 -0.56 -3.10 -36.81
CA ALA A 115 0.03 -4.43 -36.96
C ALA A 115 -0.99 -5.59 -36.90
N GLN A 116 -2.22 -5.32 -36.46
CA GLN A 116 -3.33 -6.30 -36.42
C GLN A 116 -4.27 -6.20 -37.64
N ARG A 117 -3.98 -5.33 -38.61
CA ARG A 117 -4.64 -5.27 -39.92
C ARG A 117 -3.79 -5.95 -40.97
#